data_AF-A0A497H8X5-F1
#
_entry.id   AF-A0A497H8X5-F1
#
_cell.length_a   1.000
_cell.length_b   1.000
_cell.length_c   1.000
_cell.angle_alpha   90.00
_cell.angle_beta   90.00
_cell.angle_gamma   90.00
#
_symmetry.space_group_name_H-M   'P 1'
#
loop_
_entity.id
_entity.type
_entity.pdbx_description
1 polymer ?
#
loop_
_entity_poly.entity_id
_entity_poly.type
_entity_poly.pdbx_seq_one_letter_code
_entity_poly.pdbx_strand_id
1 'polypeptide(L)'
;MDLPFDLTVIEGVIVNIMNQNTSENLTCDGILNWKDVKPGDEIKGTFTVTNTGEPGSLLSWKIVSYPDWGIWTFTPNSGVDLGVNNTVVVNVSIIAPDHRNQEYTGSIFIVNANNPGIESSFLL
;
A
#
# COMPACT_ATOMS: atom_id res chain seq x y z
N MET A 1 2.17 -3.46 -43.79
CA MET A 1 3.05 -4.16 -42.83
C MET A 1 2.62 -3.65 -41.48
N ASP A 2 1.58 -4.26 -40.93
CA ASP A 2 0.99 -3.90 -39.64
C ASP A 2 1.99 -4.26 -38.55
N LEU A 3 2.57 -3.24 -37.92
CA LEU A 3 3.20 -3.41 -36.63
C LEU A 3 2.09 -3.86 -35.67
N PRO A 4 2.21 -4.99 -34.95
CA PRO A 4 1.22 -5.32 -33.93
C PRO A 4 1.32 -4.24 -32.85
N PHE A 5 0.32 -3.37 -32.77
CA PHE A 5 0.18 -2.29 -31.80
C PHE A 5 -0.05 -2.82 -30.35
N ASP A 6 0.37 -4.06 -30.06
CA ASP A 6 0.17 -4.74 -28.78
C ASP A 6 1.26 -4.46 -27.74
N LEU A 7 2.30 -3.69 -28.08
CA LEU A 7 3.23 -3.15 -27.08
C LEU A 7 2.78 -1.76 -26.67
N THR A 8 1.70 -1.69 -25.90
CA THR A 8 1.47 -0.55 -25.01
C THR A 8 1.81 -0.99 -23.59
N VAL A 9 3.07 -0.84 -23.28
CA VAL A 9 3.70 -1.14 -22.00
C VAL A 9 3.44 0.05 -21.08
N ILE A 10 2.74 -0.14 -19.94
CA ILE A 10 2.61 0.93 -18.94
C ILE A 10 3.98 1.12 -18.27
N GLU A 11 4.54 2.32 -18.35
CA GLU A 11 5.72 2.68 -17.57
C GLU A 11 5.31 3.15 -16.17
N GLY A 12 5.63 2.35 -15.16
CA GLY A 12 5.73 2.77 -13.76
C GLY A 12 4.43 2.76 -12.95
N VAL A 13 4.39 1.87 -11.95
CA VAL A 13 3.63 2.08 -10.72
C VAL A 13 4.63 2.25 -9.60
N ILE A 14 4.78 3.44 -9.02
CA ILE A 14 5.65 3.67 -7.85
C ILE A 14 4.76 4.04 -6.67
N VAL A 15 4.69 3.16 -5.67
CA VAL A 15 3.96 3.44 -4.43
C VAL A 15 4.89 3.46 -3.24
N ASN A 16 4.87 4.59 -2.53
CA ASN A 16 5.58 4.75 -1.28
C ASN A 16 4.67 4.40 -0.10
N ILE A 17 5.23 3.76 0.92
CA ILE A 17 4.49 3.41 2.13
C ILE A 17 4.86 4.43 3.19
N MET A 18 3.95 5.36 3.45
CA MET A 18 4.22 6.49 4.34
C MET A 18 3.80 6.11 5.77
N ASN A 19 4.76 6.04 6.67
CA ASN A 19 4.50 5.93 8.11
C ASN A 19 4.06 7.31 8.64
N GLN A 20 2.76 7.58 8.65
CA GLN A 20 2.20 8.82 9.18
C GLN A 20 1.56 8.59 10.55
N ASN A 21 2.38 8.30 11.57
CA ASN A 21 2.10 8.78 12.92
C ASN A 21 3.29 8.54 13.85
N THR A 22 3.62 9.56 14.63
CA THR A 22 4.67 9.61 15.67
C THR A 22 4.38 8.74 16.90
N SER A 23 3.51 7.73 16.78
CA SER A 23 3.47 6.63 17.72
C SER A 23 4.60 5.70 17.31
N GLU A 24 5.69 5.68 18.08
CA GLU A 24 6.93 4.92 17.83
C GLU A 24 6.74 3.39 17.66
N ASN A 25 5.49 2.92 17.58
CA ASN A 25 5.09 1.53 17.70
C ASN A 25 4.65 0.88 16.37
N LEU A 26 4.59 1.59 15.25
CA LEU A 26 4.25 1.01 13.94
C LEU A 26 5.32 1.37 12.90
N THR A 27 5.84 0.36 12.23
CA THR A 27 6.73 0.51 11.07
C THR A 27 6.16 -0.28 9.90
N CYS A 28 6.29 0.28 8.70
CA CYS A 28 5.89 -0.38 7.46
C CYS A 28 7.07 -0.42 6.50
N ASP A 29 7.37 -1.59 5.97
CA ASP A 29 8.46 -1.78 5.02
C ASP A 29 7.93 -2.45 3.75
N GLY A 30 8.30 -1.88 2.60
CA GLY A 30 7.93 -2.41 1.30
C GLY A 30 7.96 -1.33 0.24
N ILE A 31 8.28 -1.73 -0.98
CA ILE A 31 8.15 -0.89 -2.16
C ILE A 31 7.36 -1.68 -3.17
N LEU A 32 6.26 -1.10 -3.61
CA LEU A 32 5.40 -1.65 -4.65
C LEU A 32 5.76 -0.93 -5.95
N ASN A 33 6.61 -1.58 -6.75
CA ASN A 33 7.10 -1.04 -8.00
C ASN A 33 6.94 -2.03 -9.14
N TRP A 34 6.19 -1.64 -10.17
CA TRP A 34 5.99 -2.45 -11.37
C TRP A 34 6.21 -1.62 -12.63
N LYS A 35 6.75 -2.27 -13.65
CA LYS A 35 6.91 -1.74 -15.00
C LYS A 35 6.23 -2.69 -15.95
N ASP A 36 5.88 -2.17 -17.11
CA ASP A 36 5.39 -2.94 -18.25
C ASP A 36 4.05 -3.65 -17.99
N VAL A 37 3.24 -3.06 -17.12
CA VAL A 37 1.91 -3.54 -16.76
C VAL A 37 0.96 -3.36 -17.96
N LYS A 38 0.09 -4.32 -18.26
CA LYS A 38 -0.95 -4.12 -19.27
C LYS A 38 -2.23 -3.61 -18.62
N PRO A 39 -3.04 -2.83 -19.35
CA PRO A 39 -4.37 -2.47 -18.89
C PRO A 39 -5.20 -3.70 -18.50
N GLY A 40 -5.81 -3.66 -17.31
CA GLY A 40 -6.60 -4.76 -16.76
C GLY A 40 -5.79 -5.92 -16.15
N ASP A 41 -4.45 -5.90 -16.18
CA ASP A 41 -3.64 -6.94 -15.55
C ASP A 41 -3.85 -6.95 -14.03
N GLU A 42 -3.88 -8.16 -13.44
CA GLU A 42 -3.76 -8.34 -12.00
C GLU A 42 -2.28 -8.31 -11.60
N ILE A 43 -1.91 -7.28 -10.85
CA ILE A 43 -0.58 -7.08 -10.30
C ILE A 43 -0.58 -7.50 -8.84
N LYS A 44 0.48 -8.20 -8.42
CA LYS A 44 0.64 -8.63 -7.02
C LYS A 44 1.90 -8.08 -6.40
N GLY A 45 1.83 -7.76 -5.12
CA GLY A 45 2.98 -7.39 -4.30
C GLY A 45 2.68 -7.57 -2.83
N THR A 46 3.67 -7.26 -2.01
CA THR A 46 3.58 -7.39 -0.56
C THR A 46 4.30 -6.26 0.13
N PHE A 47 3.81 -5.89 1.30
CA PHE A 47 4.54 -5.07 2.26
C PHE A 47 4.34 -5.64 3.66
N THR A 48 5.13 -5.17 4.62
CA THR A 48 5.05 -5.61 6.00
C THR A 48 4.55 -4.51 6.92
N VAL A 49 3.87 -4.92 7.97
CA VAL A 49 3.51 -4.07 9.11
C VAL A 49 4.11 -4.70 10.36
N THR A 50 4.93 -3.95 11.09
CA THR A 50 5.64 -4.43 12.27
C THR A 50 5.29 -3.57 13.47
N ASN A 51 5.01 -4.21 14.61
CA ASN A 51 4.92 -3.50 15.88
C ASN A 51 6.32 -3.23 16.43
N THR A 52 6.75 -1.98 16.44
CA THR A 52 8.06 -1.52 16.95
C THR A 52 7.96 -0.85 18.32
N GLY A 53 6.85 -1.05 19.02
CA GLY A 53 6.55 -0.38 20.27
C GLY A 53 7.25 -0.97 21.49
N GLU A 54 6.91 -0.43 22.66
CA GLU A 54 7.48 -0.89 23.92
C GLU A 54 7.09 -2.34 24.25
N PRO A 55 7.97 -3.12 24.93
CA PRO A 55 7.68 -4.48 25.37
C PRO A 55 6.34 -4.61 26.10
N GLY A 56 5.51 -5.58 25.67
CA GLY A 56 4.17 -5.80 26.23
C GLY A 56 3.08 -4.92 25.60
N SER A 57 3.42 -4.01 24.70
CA SER A 57 2.42 -3.29 23.92
C SER A 57 1.77 -4.19 22.86
N LEU A 58 0.53 -3.85 22.52
CA LEU A 58 -0.23 -4.45 21.44
C LEU A 58 -0.53 -3.37 20.41
N LEU A 59 -0.46 -3.74 19.13
CA LEU A 59 -0.73 -2.86 18.02
C LEU A 59 -1.94 -3.35 17.24
N SER A 60 -2.98 -2.52 17.17
CA SER A 60 -4.01 -2.63 16.15
C SER A 60 -3.68 -1.65 15.04
N TRP A 61 -3.83 -2.06 13.78
CA TRP A 61 -3.49 -1.25 12.63
C TRP A 61 -4.54 -1.40 11.54
N LYS A 62 -4.67 -0.39 10.68
CA LYS A 62 -5.60 -0.40 9.56
C LYS A 62 -5.09 0.44 8.41
N ILE A 63 -5.35 -0.02 7.19
CA ILE A 63 -5.17 0.78 5.97
C ILE A 63 -6.33 1.77 5.87
N VAL A 64 -6.02 3.07 5.83
CA VAL A 64 -7.02 4.15 5.82
C VAL A 64 -7.16 4.86 4.49
N SER A 65 -6.11 4.84 3.67
CA SER A 65 -6.11 5.43 2.33
C SER A 65 -5.10 4.74 1.44
N TYR A 66 -5.38 4.73 0.14
CA TYR A 66 -4.58 4.17 -0.93
C TYR A 66 -4.99 4.89 -2.23
N PRO A 67 -4.24 4.72 -3.33
CA PRO A 67 -4.52 5.45 -4.56
C PRO A 67 -5.90 5.12 -5.15
N ASP A 68 -6.50 6.10 -5.81
CA ASP A 68 -7.84 6.02 -6.42
C ASP A 68 -7.84 5.38 -7.81
N TRP A 69 -6.67 5.24 -8.43
CA TRP A 69 -6.49 4.51 -9.66
C TRP A 69 -6.46 3.00 -9.41
N GLY A 70 -6.99 2.24 -10.37
CA GLY A 70 -6.99 0.78 -10.34
C GLY A 70 -7.97 0.21 -9.30
N ILE A 71 -7.98 -1.12 -9.16
CA ILE A 71 -8.80 -1.80 -8.16
C ILE A 71 -7.88 -2.48 -7.17
N TRP A 72 -7.79 -1.92 -5.96
CA TRP A 72 -6.90 -2.40 -4.91
C TRP A 72 -7.59 -3.37 -3.96
N THR A 73 -6.91 -4.47 -3.66
CA THR A 73 -7.31 -5.46 -2.65
C THR A 73 -6.15 -5.73 -1.72
N PHE A 74 -6.39 -5.68 -0.41
CA PHE A 74 -5.40 -5.91 0.63
C PHE A 74 -5.81 -7.10 1.51
N THR A 75 -4.88 -8.03 1.74
CA THR A 75 -5.12 -9.21 2.58
C THR A 75 -3.93 -9.48 3.51
N PRO A 76 -4.05 -9.21 4.83
CA PRO A 76 -5.18 -8.52 5.48
C PRO A 76 -5.16 -7.00 5.25
N ASN A 77 -6.31 -6.32 5.39
CA ASN A 77 -6.40 -4.85 5.30
C ASN A 77 -6.31 -4.14 6.67
N SER A 78 -6.28 -4.93 7.75
CA SER A 78 -6.20 -4.49 9.13
C SER A 78 -5.74 -5.65 10.02
N GLY A 79 -5.30 -5.35 11.24
CA GLY A 79 -4.94 -6.33 12.24
C GLY A 79 -5.19 -5.80 13.65
N VAL A 80 -5.34 -6.72 14.60
CA VAL A 80 -5.54 -6.42 16.02
C VAL A 80 -4.49 -7.17 16.84
N ASP A 81 -4.16 -6.62 18.00
CA ASP A 81 -3.32 -7.26 19.01
C ASP A 81 -1.97 -7.80 18.49
N LEU A 82 -1.36 -7.09 17.52
CA LEU A 82 -0.05 -7.46 17.02
C LEU A 82 0.99 -7.19 18.11
N GLY A 83 1.58 -8.26 18.65
CA GLY A 83 2.64 -8.18 19.67
C GLY A 83 3.92 -7.50 19.16
N VAL A 84 4.70 -6.94 20.07
CA VAL A 84 5.99 -6.29 19.78
C VAL A 84 6.93 -7.19 19.00
N ASN A 85 7.64 -6.63 18.03
CA ASN A 85 8.54 -7.30 17.09
C ASN A 85 7.87 -8.36 16.19
N ASN A 86 6.54 -8.52 16.28
CA ASN A 86 5.82 -9.34 15.32
C ASN A 86 5.54 -8.51 14.07
N THR A 87 5.62 -9.21 12.95
CA THR A 87 5.41 -8.66 11.62
C THR A 87 4.25 -9.39 10.95
N VAL A 88 3.39 -8.62 10.29
CA VAL A 88 2.35 -9.14 9.41
C VAL A 88 2.73 -8.81 7.97
N VAL A 89 2.66 -9.81 7.10
CA VAL A 89 2.78 -9.61 5.66
C VAL A 89 1.40 -9.29 5.10
N VAL A 90 1.29 -8.14 4.45
CA VAL A 90 0.09 -7.73 3.71
C VAL A 90 0.28 -8.05 2.24
N ASN A 91 -0.60 -8.87 1.70
CA ASN A 91 -0.67 -9.15 0.27
C ASN A 91 -1.51 -8.07 -0.40
N VAL A 92 -1.01 -7.56 -1.50
CA VAL A 92 -1.64 -6.54 -2.32
C VAL A 92 -1.94 -7.15 -3.69
N SER A 93 -3.18 -7.02 -4.15
CA SER A 93 -3.58 -7.26 -5.53
C SER A 93 -4.16 -5.98 -6.09
N ILE A 94 -3.74 -5.62 -7.31
CA ILE A 94 -4.16 -4.41 -8.01
C ILE A 94 -4.60 -4.80 -9.40
N ILE A 95 -5.84 -4.47 -9.79
CA ILE A 95 -6.21 -4.50 -11.21
C ILE A 95 -5.82 -3.16 -11.83
N ALA A 96 -4.92 -3.20 -12.80
CA ALA A 96 -4.43 -2.02 -13.50
C ALA A 96 -5.58 -1.31 -14.22
N PRO A 97 -5.62 0.04 -14.23
CA PRO A 97 -6.60 0.80 -15.03
C PRO A 97 -6.56 0.43 -16.51
N ASP A 98 -7.68 0.60 -17.20
CA ASP A 98 -7.78 0.31 -18.64
C ASP A 98 -7.07 1.35 -19.55
N HIS A 99 -6.60 2.45 -18.96
CA HIS A 99 -5.98 3.56 -19.70
C HIS A 99 -4.49 3.32 -19.95
N ARG A 100 -4.08 3.53 -21.19
CA ARG A 100 -2.74 3.26 -21.73
C ARG A 100 -1.80 4.47 -21.60
N ASN A 101 -0.49 4.22 -21.62
CA ASN A 101 0.58 5.24 -21.68
C ASN A 101 0.52 6.29 -20.57
N GLN A 102 0.19 5.88 -19.35
CA GLN A 102 0.12 6.77 -18.20
C GLN A 102 0.91 6.18 -17.03
N GLU A 103 1.71 7.01 -16.36
CA GLU A 103 2.37 6.65 -15.12
C GLU A 103 1.38 6.82 -13.95
N TYR A 104 1.32 5.83 -13.08
CA TYR A 104 0.46 5.85 -11.89
C TYR A 104 1.33 5.87 -10.64
N THR A 105 1.14 6.86 -9.79
CA THR A 105 1.88 6.97 -8.53
C THR A 105 0.91 7.18 -7.38
N GLY A 106 1.37 6.92 -6.16
CA GLY A 106 0.57 7.21 -4.98
C GLY A 106 1.19 6.65 -3.70
N SER A 107 0.43 6.71 -2.62
CA SER A 107 0.88 6.27 -1.30
C SER A 107 -0.21 5.44 -0.62
N ILE A 108 0.21 4.42 0.11
CA ILE A 108 -0.67 3.69 1.02
C ILE A 108 -0.45 4.25 2.41
N PHE A 109 -1.55 4.60 3.08
CA PHE A 109 -1.56 5.14 4.43
C PHE A 109 -2.10 4.12 5.42
N ILE A 110 -1.29 3.84 6.43
CA ILE A 110 -1.57 2.88 7.49
C ILE A 110 -1.45 3.61 8.81
N VAL A 111 -2.43 3.41 9.68
CA VAL A 111 -2.45 4.04 11.00
C VAL A 111 -2.39 3.01 12.10
N ASN A 112 -1.79 3.40 13.22
CA ASN A 112 -2.00 2.73 14.51
C ASN A 112 -3.43 3.04 14.97
N ALA A 113 -4.30 2.03 14.94
CA ALA A 113 -5.70 2.14 15.33
C ALA A 113 -5.91 2.24 16.85
N ASN A 114 -4.91 1.91 17.67
CA ASN A 114 -4.99 2.05 19.14
C ASN A 114 -4.83 3.50 19.59
N ASN A 115 -4.11 4.30 18.80
CA ASN A 115 -3.96 5.72 19.02
C ASN A 115 -3.96 6.40 17.66
N PRO A 116 -5.15 6.73 17.11
CA PRO A 116 -5.29 7.30 15.77
C PRO A 116 -4.84 8.77 15.71
N GLY A 117 -3.69 9.11 16.32
CA GLY A 117 -3.09 10.43 16.47
C GLY A 117 -3.53 11.44 15.41
N ILE A 118 -4.58 12.17 15.76
CA ILE A 118 -5.19 13.33 15.11
C ILE A 118 -5.47 13.19 13.61
N GLU A 119 -6.72 12.82 13.32
CA GLU A 119 -7.47 13.36 12.18
C GLU A 119 -7.52 14.88 12.28
N SER A 120 -6.86 15.62 11.36
CA SER A 120 -7.16 17.00 10.95
C SER A 120 -5.98 17.59 10.17
N SER A 121 -5.83 17.30 8.87
CA SER A 121 -5.13 18.22 7.94
C SER A 121 -5.13 17.81 6.45
N PHE A 122 -5.63 16.65 6.04
CA PHE A 122 -5.61 16.24 4.62
C PHE A 122 -6.92 16.46 3.85
N LEU A 123 -7.70 17.47 4.23
CA LEU A 123 -8.71 18.08 3.35
C LEU A 123 -8.31 19.53 3.08
N LEU A 124 -7.52 19.73 2.03
CA LEU A 124 -7.38 21.00 1.32
C LEU A 124 -7.07 20.70 -0.16
#